data_AF-X0TDP2-F1
#
_entry.id   AF-X0TDP2-F1
#
_cell.length_a   1.000
_cell.length_b   1.000
_cell.length_c   1.000
_cell.angle_alpha   90.00
_cell.angle_beta   90.00
_cell.angle_gamma   90.00
#
_symmetry.space_group_name_H-M   'P 1'
#
loop_
_entity.id
_entity.type
_entity.pdbx_description
1 polymer ?
#
loop_
_entity_poly.entity_id
_entity_poly.type
_entity_poly.pdbx_seq_one_letter_code
_entity_poly.pdbx_strand_id
1 'polypeptide(L)'
;EDRLERPNVVSASGKIVSLGGNSLTIETRSGEQKSFSVDDSTKYKSRDGSINGFGDLEVGMVAIVVGRDLNNGEVLAVVVGAGKAPAERPERMDDVRPELLRDRPPVSQTS
;
A
#
# COMPACT_ATOMS: atom_id res chain seq x y z
N GLU A 1 -22.74 9.60 -35.81
CA GLU A 1 -21.48 9.61 -35.04
C GLU A 1 -21.71 8.97 -33.67
N ASP A 2 -22.06 7.68 -33.62
CA ASP A 2 -22.16 6.92 -32.37
C ASP A 2 -20.73 6.56 -31.96
N ARG A 3 -20.06 7.46 -31.24
CA ARG A 3 -18.77 7.13 -30.62
C ARG A 3 -19.07 6.11 -29.53
N LEU A 4 -18.94 4.84 -29.88
CA LEU A 4 -18.78 3.72 -28.94
C LEU A 4 -17.91 4.20 -27.79
N GLU A 5 -18.55 4.51 -26.67
CA GLU A 5 -17.89 4.79 -25.40
C GLU A 5 -17.21 3.49 -25.03
N ARG A 6 -15.96 3.32 -25.47
CA ARG A 6 -15.15 2.17 -25.09
C ARG A 6 -15.20 2.15 -23.58
N PRO A 7 -15.72 1.09 -22.93
CA PRO A 7 -15.74 1.04 -21.47
C PRO A 7 -14.30 1.30 -21.03
N ASN A 8 -14.09 2.45 -20.38
CA ASN A 8 -12.75 2.91 -20.08
C ASN A 8 -12.28 2.07 -18.89
N VAL A 9 -11.60 0.98 -19.21
CA VAL A 9 -10.98 0.12 -18.20
C VAL A 9 -9.79 0.88 -17.66
N VAL A 10 -9.84 1.21 -16.38
CA VAL A 10 -8.81 1.94 -15.67
C VAL A 10 -8.12 0.98 -14.71
N SER A 11 -6.81 0.90 -14.80
CA SER A 11 -5.99 0.19 -13.82
C SER A 11 -5.10 1.18 -13.11
N ALA A 12 -5.09 1.12 -11.78
CA ALA A 12 -4.22 1.94 -10.96
C ALA A 12 -3.52 1.06 -9.93
N SER A 13 -2.27 1.37 -9.64
CA SER A 13 -1.47 0.68 -8.64
C SER A 13 -0.81 1.69 -7.73
N GLY A 14 -0.81 1.42 -6.43
CA GLY A 14 -0.34 2.38 -5.44
C GLY A 14 -0.35 1.80 -4.04
N LYS A 15 -0.01 2.65 -3.08
CA LYS A 15 -0.08 2.35 -1.65
C LYS A 15 -1.48 2.68 -1.13
N ILE A 16 -2.08 1.79 -0.36
CA ILE A 16 -3.34 2.08 0.33
C ILE A 16 -3.06 3.18 1.37
N VAL A 17 -3.74 4.32 1.23
CA VAL A 17 -3.65 5.44 2.20
C VAL A 17 -4.94 5.60 3.00
N SER A 18 -6.07 5.13 2.47
CA SER A 18 -7.35 5.13 3.18
C SER A 18 -8.26 4.01 2.68
N LEU A 19 -9.04 3.47 3.61
CA LEU A 19 -10.05 2.44 3.38
C LEU A 19 -11.38 2.93 3.93
N GLY A 20 -12.40 3.02 3.09
CA GLY A 20 -13.80 3.24 3.48
C GLY A 20 -14.52 1.92 3.72
N GLY A 21 -15.87 1.94 3.81
CA GLY A 21 -16.65 0.71 3.91
C GLY A 21 -16.77 -0.05 2.58
N ASN A 22 -16.94 0.71 1.49
CA ASN A 22 -17.07 0.19 0.12
C ASN A 22 -16.23 1.03 -0.86
N SER A 23 -15.19 1.68 -0.35
CA SER A 23 -14.29 2.48 -1.15
C SER A 23 -12.85 2.32 -0.69
N LEU A 24 -11.92 2.43 -1.63
CA LEU A 24 -10.50 2.28 -1.43
C LEU A 24 -9.79 3.48 -2.04
N THR A 25 -8.94 4.14 -1.25
CA THR A 25 -8.07 5.21 -1.75
C THR A 25 -6.63 4.73 -1.77
N ILE A 26 -6.04 4.78 -2.96
CA ILE A 26 -4.62 4.48 -3.15
C ILE A 26 -3.87 5.74 -3.57
N GLU A 27 -2.65 5.89 -3.07
CA GLU A 27 -1.69 6.87 -3.54
C GLU A 27 -0.78 6.22 -4.59
N THR A 28 -0.83 6.75 -5.80
CA THR A 28 0.04 6.32 -6.90
C THR A 28 1.47 6.79 -6.65
N ARG A 29 2.44 6.21 -7.38
CA ARG A 29 3.86 6.60 -7.28
C ARG A 29 4.11 8.09 -7.61
N SER A 30 3.21 8.73 -8.35
CA SER A 30 3.28 10.16 -8.66
C SER A 30 2.80 11.06 -7.52
N GLY A 31 2.31 10.50 -6.41
CA GLY A 31 1.71 11.24 -5.30
C GLY A 31 0.22 11.57 -5.49
N GLU A 32 -0.39 11.09 -6.58
CA GLU A 32 -1.81 11.28 -6.85
C GLU A 32 -2.65 10.27 -6.06
N GLN A 33 -3.62 10.75 -5.29
CA GLN A 33 -4.57 9.93 -4.58
C GLN A 33 -5.79 9.65 -5.45
N LYS A 34 -6.16 8.37 -5.56
CA LYS A 34 -7.27 7.94 -6.39
C LYS A 34 -8.19 7.01 -5.62
N SER A 35 -9.46 7.38 -5.59
CA SER A 35 -10.50 6.65 -4.88
C SER A 35 -11.27 5.75 -5.85
N PHE A 36 -11.55 4.53 -5.41
CA PHE A 36 -12.23 3.50 -6.18
C PHE A 36 -13.36 2.92 -5.34
N SER A 37 -14.54 2.74 -5.92
CA SER A 37 -15.67 2.08 -5.27
C SER A 37 -15.54 0.57 -5.47
N VAL A 38 -15.78 -0.21 -4.42
CA VAL A 38 -15.79 -1.68 -4.43
C VAL A 38 -17.18 -2.19 -4.09
N ASP A 39 -17.54 -3.35 -4.62
CA ASP A 39 -18.85 -3.98 -4.48
C ASP A 39 -18.67 -5.50 -4.27
N ASP A 40 -19.75 -6.23 -3.94
CA ASP A 40 -19.75 -7.70 -3.87
C ASP A 40 -19.26 -8.38 -5.16
N SER A 41 -19.40 -7.69 -6.29
CA SER A 41 -18.90 -8.17 -7.59
C SER A 41 -17.36 -8.08 -7.71
N THR A 42 -16.69 -7.33 -6.85
CA THR A 42 -15.24 -7.10 -6.88
C THR A 42 -14.49 -8.38 -6.49
N LYS A 43 -13.52 -8.78 -7.32
CA LYS A 43 -12.68 -9.96 -7.04
C LYS A 43 -11.40 -9.55 -6.34
N TYR A 44 -11.19 -10.06 -5.13
CA TYR A 44 -9.95 -9.86 -4.38
C TYR A 44 -8.93 -10.94 -4.75
N LYS A 45 -7.69 -10.53 -5.00
CA LYS A 45 -6.57 -11.45 -5.22
C LYS A 45 -5.35 -11.00 -4.42
N SER A 46 -4.61 -11.96 -3.89
CA SER A 46 -3.27 -11.72 -3.36
C SER A 46 -2.26 -12.60 -4.06
N ARG A 47 -1.02 -12.12 -4.15
CA ARG A 47 0.08 -12.94 -4.68
C ARG A 47 0.45 -14.08 -3.71
N ASP A 48 0.23 -13.87 -2.43
CA ASP A 48 0.60 -14.80 -1.35
C ASP A 48 -0.61 -15.52 -0.74
N GLY A 49 -1.83 -15.19 -1.21
CA GLY A 49 -3.08 -15.72 -0.66
C GLY A 49 -3.49 -15.11 0.68
N SER A 50 -2.75 -14.11 1.19
CA SER A 50 -3.03 -13.48 2.50
C SER A 50 -4.25 -12.55 2.50
N ILE A 51 -4.77 -12.17 1.32
CA ILE A 51 -5.95 -11.30 1.16
C ILE A 51 -7.05 -12.11 0.47
N ASN A 52 -8.18 -12.30 1.15
CA ASN A 52 -9.35 -13.00 0.63
C ASN A 52 -10.55 -12.04 0.45
N GLY A 53 -10.52 -10.88 1.09
CA GLY A 53 -11.55 -9.85 0.92
C GLY A 53 -11.09 -8.45 1.28
N PHE A 54 -12.06 -7.52 1.29
CA PHE A 54 -11.83 -6.12 1.65
C PHE A 54 -11.33 -5.96 3.10
N GLY A 55 -11.83 -6.78 4.03
CA GLY A 55 -11.45 -6.70 5.45
C GLY A 55 -10.00 -7.07 5.75
N ASP A 56 -9.32 -7.74 4.82
CA ASP A 56 -7.89 -8.04 4.93
C ASP A 56 -7.01 -6.88 4.43
N LEU A 57 -7.61 -5.86 3.79
CA LEU A 57 -6.89 -4.69 3.32
C LEU A 57 -6.48 -3.81 4.50
N GLU A 58 -5.27 -3.26 4.41
CA GLU A 58 -4.67 -2.44 5.46
C GLU A 58 -3.95 -1.25 4.82
N VAL A 59 -4.07 -0.09 5.45
CA VAL A 59 -3.33 1.11 5.08
C VAL A 59 -1.84 0.81 5.16
N GLY A 60 -1.10 1.13 4.11
CA GLY A 60 0.32 0.81 4.00
C GLY A 60 0.65 -0.29 3.01
N MET A 61 -0.31 -1.16 2.68
CA MET A 61 -0.10 -2.20 1.68
C MET A 61 -0.06 -1.66 0.26
N VAL A 62 0.55 -2.42 -0.65
CA VAL A 62 0.49 -2.12 -2.08
C VAL A 62 -0.73 -2.80 -2.66
N ALA A 63 -1.56 -2.00 -3.31
CA ALA A 63 -2.77 -2.44 -3.99
C ALA A 63 -2.75 -2.08 -5.47
N ILE A 64 -3.35 -2.96 -6.27
CA ILE A 64 -3.59 -2.82 -7.69
C ILE A 64 -5.09 -2.95 -7.89
N VAL A 65 -5.72 -1.87 -8.33
CA VAL A 65 -7.16 -1.83 -8.62
C VAL A 65 -7.33 -1.81 -10.13
N VAL A 66 -8.10 -2.76 -10.64
CA VAL A 66 -8.59 -2.75 -12.02
C VAL A 66 -10.08 -2.50 -11.96
N GLY A 67 -10.50 -1.37 -12.49
CA GLY A 67 -11.89 -0.94 -12.51
C GLY A 67 -12.34 -0.51 -13.89
N ARG A 68 -13.62 -0.23 -14.00
CA ARG A 68 -14.23 0.40 -15.16
C ARG A 68 -14.76 1.75 -14.75
N ASP A 69 -14.47 2.76 -15.55
CA ASP A 69 -15.08 4.07 -15.41
C ASP A 69 -16.56 3.97 -15.78
N LEU A 70 -17.44 4.47 -14.91
CA LEU A 70 -18.88 4.45 -15.10
C LEU A 70 -19.40 5.67 -15.87
N ASN A 71 -18.51 6.47 -16.48
CA ASN A 71 -18.83 7.68 -17.25
C ASN A 71 -19.46 8.84 -16.44
N ASN A 72 -19.70 8.62 -15.14
CA ASN A 72 -20.16 9.62 -14.17
C ASN A 72 -19.01 10.18 -13.31
N GLY A 73 -17.76 9.84 -13.64
CA GLY A 73 -16.56 10.16 -12.84
C GLY A 73 -16.27 9.18 -11.69
N GLU A 74 -17.11 8.16 -11.51
CA GLU A 74 -16.89 7.08 -10.56
C GLU A 74 -16.23 5.88 -11.25
N VAL A 75 -15.27 5.28 -10.55
CA VAL A 75 -14.61 4.06 -11.00
C VAL A 75 -15.04 2.91 -10.10
N LEU A 76 -15.70 1.92 -10.71
CA LEU A 76 -16.06 0.68 -10.05
C LEU A 76 -14.95 -0.34 -10.21
N ALA A 77 -14.37 -0.77 -9.09
CA ALA A 77 -13.35 -1.81 -9.06
C ALA A 77 -13.95 -3.18 -9.41
N VAL A 78 -13.37 -3.84 -10.41
CA VAL A 78 -13.72 -5.20 -10.82
C VAL A 78 -12.78 -6.21 -10.17
N VAL A 79 -11.49 -5.87 -10.08
CA VAL A 79 -10.46 -6.70 -9.45
C VAL A 79 -9.60 -5.84 -8.53
N VAL A 80 -9.40 -6.28 -7.30
CA VAL A 80 -8.49 -5.66 -6.34
C VAL A 80 -7.41 -6.67 -5.97
N GLY A 81 -6.21 -6.42 -6.46
CA GLY A 81 -5.00 -7.10 -6.04
C GLY A 81 -4.42 -6.40 -4.83
N ALA A 82 -4.16 -7.07 -3.71
CA ALA A 82 -3.41 -6.48 -2.61
C ALA A 82 -2.40 -7.46 -2.03
N GLY A 83 -1.30 -6.90 -1.54
CA GLY A 83 -0.29 -7.68 -0.85
C GLY A 83 0.64 -6.79 -0.06
N LYS A 84 1.31 -7.41 0.90
CA LYS A 84 2.48 -6.80 1.52
C LYS A 84 3.50 -6.63 0.40
N ALA A 85 3.89 -5.38 0.14
CA ALA A 85 5.17 -5.18 -0.54
C ALA A 85 6.19 -6.00 0.23
N PRO A 86 7.09 -6.76 -0.43
CA PRO A 86 8.22 -7.33 0.30
C PRO A 86 8.83 -6.15 1.02
N ALA A 87 8.74 -6.16 2.36
CA ALA A 87 9.24 -5.08 3.18
C ALA A 87 10.63 -4.80 2.63
N GLU A 88 10.82 -3.62 2.07
CA GLU A 88 12.16 -3.14 1.75
C GLU A 88 12.88 -3.24 3.08
N ARG A 89 13.67 -4.32 3.15
CA ARG A 89 14.67 -4.73 4.12
C ARG A 89 14.44 -4.14 5.51
N PRO A 90 14.20 -4.97 6.56
CA PRO A 90 14.06 -4.46 7.93
C PRO A 90 15.15 -3.42 8.13
N GLU A 91 14.74 -2.17 8.35
CA GLU A 91 15.68 -1.09 8.63
C GLU A 91 16.60 -1.66 9.68
N ARG A 92 17.87 -1.79 9.29
CA ARG A 92 18.79 -2.69 9.95
C ARG A 92 18.74 -2.38 11.44
N MET A 93 18.22 -3.34 12.19
CA MET A 93 18.56 -3.53 13.59
C MET A 93 20.06 -3.90 13.62
N ASP A 94 20.92 -2.94 13.25
CA ASP A 94 22.40 -3.00 13.28
C ASP A 94 23.02 -1.64 13.63
N ASP A 95 22.26 -0.66 14.13
CA ASP A 95 22.83 0.52 14.84
C ASP A 95 22.54 0.44 16.35
N VAL A 96 22.65 -0.77 16.91
CA VAL A 96 23.22 -0.88 18.26
C VAL A 96 24.72 -0.92 18.07
N ARG A 97 25.38 0.23 18.15
CA ARG A 97 26.82 0.25 18.42
C ARG A 97 27.03 -0.33 19.82
N PRO A 98 27.63 -1.52 19.99
CA PRO A 98 28.14 -1.87 21.28
C PRO A 98 29.47 -1.13 21.40
N GLU A 99 29.47 0.12 21.89
CA GLU A 99 30.68 0.68 22.49
C GLU A 99 30.96 -0.08 23.80
N LEU A 100 31.45 -1.31 23.65
CA LEU A 100 32.30 -1.91 24.65
C LEU A 100 33.63 -1.15 24.65
N LEU A 101 34.08 -0.84 25.87
CA LEU A 101 35.46 -0.56 26.26
C LEU A 101 35.91 0.91 26.32
N ARG A 102 35.42 1.66 27.32
CA ARG A 102 36.28 2.58 28.08
C ARG A 102 35.95 2.55 29.58
N ASP A 103 36.08 1.37 30.18
CA ASP A 103 36.58 1.27 31.55
C ASP A 103 38.04 1.75 31.53
N ARG A 104 38.25 3.05 31.75
CA ARG A 104 39.53 3.56 32.25
C ARG A 104 39.23 4.37 33.52
N PRO A 105 39.73 3.95 34.70
CA PRO A 105 39.53 4.72 35.92
C PRO A 105 40.26 6.07 35.82
N PRO A 106 39.77 7.12 36.51
CA PRO A 106 40.53 8.35 36.63
C PRO A 106 41.77 8.06 37.48
N VAL A 107 42.96 8.08 36.86
CA VAL A 107 44.21 8.15 37.62
C VAL A 107 44.25 9.49 38.34
N SER A 108 44.21 9.43 39.66
CA SER A 108 44.42 10.56 40.56
C SER A 108 45.77 11.19 40.28
N GLN A 109 45.80 12.48 39.96
CA GLN A 109 47.00 13.28 40.15
C GLN A 109 46.84 14.02 41.47
N THR A 110 47.43 13.43 42.50
CA THR A 110 47.77 14.11 43.74
C THR A 110 49.20 14.64 43.61
N SER A 111 49.47 15.74 44.31
CA SER A 111 50.75 16.43 44.54
C SER A 111 51.25 17.40 43.49
#